data_AF-A0A1Z9GSZ3-F1
#
_entry.id   AF-A0A1Z9GSZ3-F1
#
_cell.length_a   1.000
_cell.length_b   1.000
_cell.length_c   1.000
_cell.angle_alpha   90.00
_cell.angle_beta   90.00
_cell.angle_gamma   90.00
#
_symmetry.space_group_name_H-M   'P 1'
#
loop_
_entity.id
_entity.type
_entity.pdbx_description
1 polymer ?
#
loop_
_entity_poly.entity_id
_entity_poly.type
_entity_poly.pdbx_seq_one_letter_code
_entity_poly.pdbx_strand_id
1 'polypeptide(L)'
;MILTCECGSRFEIPSSKIPKKGITVKCSVCGKEWFQQFIDDKNENKSFDTIDPSKMKNKISLKTKYKSNFFGNFFIFILFIAFLVFMMIFFKEHILISFPKLDNFYLTLEIMSEIIFVNIRYFMEIIASVFKNI
;
A
#
# COMPACT_ATOMS: atom_id res chain seq x y z
N MET A 1 24.12 -1.44 17.59
CA MET A 1 22.70 -1.43 18.02
C MET A 1 21.83 -1.79 16.83
N ILE A 2 20.74 -2.54 17.02
CA ILE A 2 19.82 -2.90 15.94
C ILE A 2 18.62 -1.95 15.97
N LEU A 3 18.35 -1.27 14.87
CA LEU A 3 17.12 -0.51 14.67
C LEU A 3 16.13 -1.36 13.87
N THR A 4 14.88 -1.37 14.31
CA THR A 4 13.79 -2.05 13.60
C THR A 4 12.82 -1.02 13.08
N CYS A 5 12.56 -1.07 11.77
CA CYS A 5 11.51 -0.26 11.16
C CYS A 5 10.15 -0.95 11.31
N GLU A 6 9.07 -0.17 11.31
CA GLU A 6 7.69 -0.67 11.32
C GLU A 6 7.35 -1.60 10.14
N CYS A 7 8.12 -1.55 9.05
CA CYS A 7 7.97 -2.48 7.92
C CYS A 7 8.64 -3.85 8.14
N GLY A 8 9.23 -4.09 9.32
CA GLY A 8 9.87 -5.36 9.69
C GLY A 8 11.36 -5.47 9.34
N SER A 9 11.95 -4.49 8.65
CA SER A 9 13.38 -4.48 8.32
C SER A 9 14.23 -4.14 9.54
N ARG A 10 15.39 -4.80 9.68
CA ARG A 10 16.34 -4.62 10.77
C ARG A 10 17.67 -4.09 10.23
N PHE A 11 18.25 -3.11 10.92
CA PHE A 11 19.49 -2.46 10.52
C PHE A 11 20.48 -2.47 11.67
N GLU A 12 21.68 -3.00 11.44
CA GLU A 12 22.77 -2.95 12.40
C GLU A 12 23.56 -1.64 12.22
N ILE A 13 23.67 -0.87 13.30
CA ILE A 13 24.35 0.43 13.30
C ILE A 13 25.52 0.39 14.28
N PRO A 14 26.73 0.82 13.84
CA PRO A 14 27.89 0.93 14.72
C PRO A 14 27.69 2.06 15.74
N SER A 15 27.94 1.75 17.01
CA SER A 15 27.72 2.67 18.13
C SER A 15 28.60 3.93 18.11
N SER A 16 29.65 3.95 17.28
CA SER A 16 30.58 5.08 17.14
C SER A 16 30.02 6.29 16.38
N LYS A 17 28.90 6.14 15.66
CA LYS A 17 28.28 7.21 14.85
C LYS A 17 26.94 7.70 15.40
N ILE A 18 26.59 7.32 16.63
CA ILE A 18 25.29 7.62 17.23
C ILE A 18 25.39 8.91 18.06
N PRO A 19 24.71 10.01 17.68
CA PRO A 19 24.71 11.24 18.46
C PRO A 19 23.81 11.13 19.70
N LYS A 20 24.29 11.64 20.83
CA LYS A 20 23.62 11.59 22.17
C LYS A 20 22.27 12.31 22.25
N LYS A 21 21.97 13.20 21.29
CA LYS A 21 20.73 13.99 21.26
C LYS A 21 19.60 13.33 20.48
N GLY A 22 19.80 12.09 20.02
CA GLY A 22 18.91 11.43 19.07
C GLY A 22 19.13 11.91 17.64
N ILE A 23 18.63 11.14 16.68
CA ILE A 23 18.76 11.41 15.24
C ILE A 23 17.49 10.98 14.50
N THR A 24 17.11 11.73 13.47
CA THR A 24 16.10 11.28 12.51
C THR A 24 16.73 10.29 11.55
N VAL A 25 16.20 9.06 11.52
CA VAL A 25 16.67 7.99 10.63
C VAL A 25 15.65 7.74 9.53
N LYS A 26 16.11 7.31 8.37
CA LYS A 26 15.29 6.96 7.21
C LYS A 26 15.46 5.48 6.86
N CYS A 27 14.35 4.77 6.69
CA CYS A 27 14.36 3.38 6.24
C CYS A 27 14.73 3.32 4.75
N SER A 28 15.75 2.54 4.40
CA SER A 28 16.11 2.32 2.99
C SER A 28 15.11 1.45 2.23
N VAL A 29 14.28 0.67 2.92
CA VAL A 29 13.31 -0.26 2.30
C VAL A 29 11.98 0.42 2.02
N CYS A 30 11.40 1.12 3.00
CA CYS A 30 10.07 1.74 2.87
C CYS A 30 10.10 3.27 2.83
N GLY A 31 11.27 3.90 2.96
CA GLY A 31 11.44 5.35 2.91
C GLY A 31 10.94 6.11 4.14
N LYS A 32 10.34 5.46 5.14
CA LYS A 32 9.82 6.10 6.35
C LYS A 32 10.93 6.72 7.19
N GLU A 33 10.65 7.90 7.72
CA GLU A 33 11.54 8.64 8.60
C GLU A 33 10.97 8.66 10.03
N TRP A 34 11.82 8.42 11.04
CA TRP A 34 11.43 8.51 12.45
C TRP A 34 12.56 9.05 13.30
N PHE A 35 12.22 9.64 14.45
CA PHE A 35 13.20 10.13 15.41
C PHE A 35 13.61 8.99 16.36
N GLN A 36 14.90 8.66 16.37
CA GLN A 36 15.47 7.67 17.26
C GLN A 36 16.27 8.37 18.36
N GLN A 37 15.78 8.27 19.60
CA GLN A 37 16.54 8.69 20.78
C GLN A 37 17.32 7.51 21.34
N PHE A 38 18.56 7.77 21.75
CA PHE A 38 19.43 6.82 22.42
C PHE A 38 19.69 7.40 23.80
N ILE A 39 19.16 6.77 24.84
CA ILE A 39 19.40 7.16 26.22
C ILE A 39 20.69 6.46 26.64
N ASP A 40 21.73 7.24 26.92
CA ASP A 40 22.96 6.72 27.52
C ASP A 40 22.68 6.47 29.00
N ASP A 41 22.67 5.21 29.45
CA ASP A 41 22.60 4.81 30.88
C ASP A 41 23.91 5.13 31.62
N LYS A 42 24.36 6.39 31.55
CA LYS A 42 25.46 6.92 32.36
C LYS A 42 25.08 8.31 32.82
N ASN A 43 24.14 8.39 33.77
CA ASN A 43 24.05 9.36 34.87
C ASN A 43 22.59 9.54 35.33
N GLU A 44 22.06 8.61 36.11
CA GLU A 44 20.99 8.92 37.06
C GLU A 44 21.31 8.28 38.42
N ASN A 45 22.14 8.95 39.22
CA ASN A 45 22.08 8.82 40.67
C ASN A 45 20.83 9.57 41.14
N LYS A 46 19.67 8.91 41.13
CA LYS A 46 18.50 9.36 41.91
C LYS A 46 17.96 8.16 42.70
N SER A 47 17.89 8.37 44.01
CA SER A 47 17.48 7.40 45.03
C SER A 47 16.22 6.64 44.63
N PHE A 48 16.32 5.32 44.66
CA PHE A 48 15.20 4.40 44.61
C PHE A 48 14.56 4.39 46.00
N ASP A 49 13.54 5.23 46.22
CA ASP A 49 12.63 5.05 47.34
C ASP A 49 11.18 5.08 46.83
N THR A 50 10.60 3.87 46.81
CA THR A 50 9.17 3.55 46.69
C THR A 50 8.43 3.99 45.41
N ILE A 51 8.42 3.11 44.41
CA ILE A 51 7.51 3.19 43.26
C ILE A 51 6.21 2.44 43.62
N ASP A 52 5.15 3.20 43.91
CA ASP A 52 3.77 2.72 44.03
C ASP A 52 3.21 2.40 42.61
N PRO A 53 2.85 1.14 42.29
CA PRO A 53 2.36 0.74 40.97
C PRO A 53 1.01 1.38 40.56
N SER A 54 0.30 2.04 41.48
CA SER A 54 -1.08 2.49 41.26
C SER A 54 -1.21 3.81 40.48
N LYS A 55 -0.12 4.56 40.26
CA LYS A 55 -0.18 5.92 39.66
C LYS A 55 0.33 6.05 38.23
N MET A 56 0.74 4.96 37.56
CA MET A 56 1.19 5.04 36.16
C MET A 56 0.01 5.07 35.18
N LYS A 57 -0.80 6.14 35.20
CA LYS A 57 -1.71 6.48 34.08
C LYS A 57 -0.93 7.28 33.03
N ASN A 58 0.01 6.61 32.35
CA ASN A 58 0.53 7.14 31.10
C ASN A 58 -0.57 6.99 30.04
N LYS A 59 -1.35 8.06 29.89
CA LYS A 59 -2.30 8.27 28.79
C LYS A 59 -1.50 8.43 27.50
N ILE A 60 -0.99 7.32 26.97
CA ILE A 60 -0.44 7.25 25.61
C ILE A 60 -1.61 7.44 24.66
N SER A 61 -1.90 8.70 24.34
CA SER A 61 -2.79 9.04 23.24
C SER A 61 -2.06 8.76 21.94
N LEU A 62 -2.12 7.51 21.49
CA LEU A 62 -1.88 7.10 20.11
C LEU A 62 -2.95 7.77 19.21
N LYS A 63 -2.75 9.05 18.90
CA LYS A 63 -3.31 9.72 17.72
C LYS A 63 -2.14 9.83 16.75
N THR A 64 -2.16 9.33 15.52
CA THR A 64 -3.27 9.30 14.56
C THR A 64 -3.12 8.11 13.61
N LYS A 65 -4.22 7.38 13.44
CA LYS A 65 -4.44 6.37 12.40
C LYS A 65 -4.39 7.05 11.03
N TYR A 66 -3.27 6.95 10.31
CA TYR A 66 -3.24 7.27 8.88
C TYR A 66 -4.06 6.20 8.15
N LYS A 67 -5.29 6.53 7.80
CA LYS A 67 -6.13 5.70 6.92
C LYS A 67 -5.60 5.85 5.50
N SER A 68 -4.64 4.99 5.14
CA SER A 68 -4.11 4.91 3.78
C SER A 68 -5.24 4.48 2.83
N ASN A 69 -5.64 5.36 1.92
CA ASN A 69 -6.61 5.08 0.84
C ASN A 69 -5.98 4.22 -0.28
N PHE A 70 -5.10 3.28 0.05
CA PHE A 70 -4.39 2.45 -0.93
C PHE A 70 -5.34 1.75 -1.92
N PHE A 71 -6.48 1.26 -1.44
CA PHE A 71 -7.53 0.65 -2.28
C PHE A 71 -8.25 1.63 -3.21
N GLY A 72 -8.38 2.90 -2.81
CA GLY A 72 -9.00 3.94 -3.64
C GLY A 72 -8.17 4.27 -4.87
N ASN A 73 -6.84 4.36 -4.71
CA ASN A 73 -5.93 4.61 -5.83
C ASN A 73 -5.92 3.44 -6.84
N PHE A 74 -6.06 2.20 -6.39
CA PHE A 74 -6.14 1.05 -7.28
C PHE A 74 -7.41 1.07 -8.14
N PHE A 75 -8.55 1.45 -7.55
CA PHE A 75 -9.80 1.60 -8.31
C PHE A 75 -9.68 2.69 -9.39
N ILE A 76 -9.04 3.82 -9.06
CA ILE A 76 -8.80 4.91 -10.02
C ILE A 76 -7.87 4.45 -11.15
N PHE A 77 -6.86 3.64 -10.85
CA PHE A 77 -5.97 3.07 -11.85
C PHE A 77 -6.72 2.12 -12.80
N ILE A 78 -7.59 1.25 -12.28
CA ILE A 78 -8.46 0.38 -13.10
C ILE A 78 -9.37 1.22 -13.99
N LEU A 79 -9.98 2.26 -13.44
CA LEU A 79 -10.85 3.18 -14.18
C LEU A 79 -10.09 3.85 -15.34
N PHE A 80 -8.86 4.29 -15.07
CA PHE A 80 -8.00 4.90 -16.08
C PHE A 80 -7.65 3.92 -17.21
N ILE A 81 -7.32 2.66 -16.89
CA ILE A 81 -7.07 1.62 -17.92
C ILE A 81 -8.33 1.37 -18.75
N ALA A 82 -9.49 1.23 -18.11
CA ALA A 82 -10.75 1.02 -18.81
C ALA A 82 -11.07 2.17 -19.77
N PHE A 83 -10.80 3.40 -19.36
CA PHE A 83 -10.94 4.58 -20.21
C PHE A 83 -10.00 4.56 -21.42
N LEU A 84 -8.72 4.16 -21.23
CA LEU A 84 -7.78 4.04 -22.35
C LEU A 84 -8.22 2.96 -23.35
N VAL A 85 -8.69 1.81 -22.87
CA VAL A 85 -9.23 0.74 -23.73
C VAL A 85 -10.44 1.23 -24.51
N PHE A 86 -11.37 1.95 -23.84
CA PHE A 86 -12.53 2.54 -24.49
C PHE A 86 -12.13 3.50 -25.61
N MET A 87 -11.14 4.37 -25.37
CA MET A 87 -10.61 5.29 -26.38
C MET A 87 -10.00 4.53 -27.57
N MET A 88 -9.26 3.45 -27.34
CA MET A 88 -8.72 2.63 -28.44
C MET A 88 -9.83 2.00 -29.29
N ILE A 89 -10.94 1.61 -28.70
CA ILE A 89 -12.09 1.06 -29.44
C ILE A 89 -12.80 2.16 -30.22
N PHE A 90 -13.05 3.31 -29.60
CA PHE A 90 -13.75 4.44 -30.23
C PHE A 90 -13.00 4.96 -31.47
N PHE A 91 -11.68 5.07 -31.40
CA PHE A 91 -10.84 5.53 -32.51
C PHE A 91 -10.30 4.40 -33.40
N LYS A 92 -10.86 3.17 -33.30
CA LYS A 92 -10.39 1.99 -34.03
C LYS A 92 -10.12 2.27 -35.51
N GLU A 93 -11.06 2.89 -36.22
CA GLU A 93 -10.96 3.14 -37.66
C GLU A 93 -9.74 4.03 -38.00
N HIS A 94 -9.58 5.14 -37.27
CA HIS A 94 -8.43 6.04 -37.45
C HIS A 94 -7.09 5.37 -37.11
N ILE A 95 -7.09 4.50 -36.11
CA ILE A 95 -5.90 3.73 -35.70
C ILE A 95 -5.54 2.71 -36.78
N LEU A 96 -6.52 2.02 -37.37
CA LEU A 96 -6.29 1.03 -38.43
C LEU A 96 -5.83 1.67 -39.74
N ILE A 97 -6.30 2.88 -40.07
CA ILE A 97 -5.79 3.65 -41.22
C ILE A 97 -4.31 3.98 -41.04
N SER A 98 -3.92 4.39 -39.83
CA SER A 98 -2.53 4.78 -39.52
C SER A 98 -1.62 3.56 -39.34
N PHE A 99 -2.17 2.46 -38.83
CA PHE A 99 -1.45 1.23 -38.50
C PHE A 99 -2.26 -0.02 -38.88
N PRO A 100 -2.29 -0.41 -40.16
CA PRO A 100 -3.09 -1.53 -40.65
C PRO A 100 -2.70 -2.88 -40.04
N LYS A 101 -1.48 -2.99 -39.49
CA LYS A 101 -1.02 -4.21 -38.79
C LYS A 101 -1.83 -4.55 -37.53
N LEU A 102 -2.55 -3.58 -36.96
CA LEU A 102 -3.38 -3.78 -35.78
C LEU A 102 -4.74 -4.44 -36.09
N ASP A 103 -5.09 -4.68 -37.36
CA ASP A 103 -6.38 -5.28 -37.72
C ASP A 103 -6.60 -6.64 -37.03
N ASN A 104 -5.61 -7.53 -37.13
CA ASN A 104 -5.62 -8.82 -36.44
C ASN A 104 -5.71 -8.70 -34.91
N PHE A 105 -5.14 -7.63 -34.34
CA PHE A 105 -5.23 -7.36 -32.90
C PHE A 105 -6.66 -6.98 -32.50
N TYR A 106 -7.31 -6.09 -33.26
CA TYR A 106 -8.70 -5.73 -33.00
C TYR A 106 -9.67 -6.89 -33.24
N LEU A 107 -9.43 -7.74 -34.25
CA LEU A 107 -10.18 -8.98 -34.46
C LEU A 107 -10.03 -9.93 -33.27
N THR A 108 -8.81 -10.07 -32.74
CA THR A 108 -8.57 -10.89 -31.54
C THR A 108 -9.26 -10.30 -30.30
N LEU A 109 -9.23 -8.97 -30.13
CA LEU A 109 -9.92 -8.29 -29.03
C LEU A 109 -11.42 -8.51 -29.08
N GLU A 110 -12.02 -8.49 -30.27
CA GLU A 110 -13.44 -8.74 -30.47
C GLU A 110 -13.82 -10.15 -30.00
N ILE A 111 -13.10 -11.17 -30.47
CA ILE A 111 -13.28 -12.57 -30.05
C ILE A 111 -13.11 -12.71 -28.52
N MET A 112 -12.07 -12.11 -27.96
CA MET A 112 -11.82 -12.16 -26.52
C MET A 112 -12.94 -11.48 -25.72
N SER A 113 -13.49 -10.37 -26.22
CA SER A 113 -14.58 -9.65 -25.58
C SER A 113 -15.88 -10.47 -25.55
N GLU A 114 -16.17 -11.22 -26.61
CA GLU A 114 -17.32 -12.13 -26.65
C GLU A 114 -17.17 -13.25 -25.61
N ILE A 115 -15.99 -13.87 -25.52
CA ILE A 115 -15.70 -14.92 -24.53
C ILE A 115 -15.88 -14.37 -23.10
N ILE A 116 -15.32 -13.19 -22.83
CA ILE A 116 -15.45 -12.53 -21.52
C ILE A 116 -16.92 -12.24 -21.22
N PHE A 117 -17.69 -11.75 -22.18
CA PHE A 117 -19.10 -11.43 -22.00
C PHE A 117 -19.93 -12.68 -21.67
N VAL A 118 -19.70 -13.80 -22.37
CA VAL A 118 -20.35 -15.08 -22.08
C VAL A 118 -20.01 -15.56 -20.67
N ASN A 119 -18.73 -15.51 -20.29
CA ASN A 119 -18.29 -15.91 -18.95
C ASN A 119 -18.90 -15.02 -17.85
N ILE A 120 -18.96 -13.70 -18.05
CA ILE A 120 -19.60 -12.77 -17.12
C ILE A 120 -21.08 -13.11 -16.98
N ARG A 121 -21.79 -13.36 -18.10
CA ARG A 121 -23.21 -13.73 -18.06
C ARG A 121 -23.43 -15.00 -17.23
N TYR A 122 -22.65 -16.03 -17.50
CA TYR A 122 -22.73 -17.29 -16.76
C TYR A 122 -22.45 -17.09 -15.26
N PHE A 123 -21.43 -16.29 -14.92
CA PHE A 123 -21.13 -15.96 -13.54
C PHE A 123 -22.28 -15.19 -12.86
N MET A 124 -22.91 -14.25 -13.56
CA MET A 124 -24.08 -13.52 -13.06
C MET A 124 -25.29 -14.44 -12.86
N GLU A 125 -25.51 -15.42 -13.73
CA GLU A 125 -26.55 -16.44 -13.56
C GLU A 125 -26.29 -17.29 -12.31
N ILE A 126 -25.03 -17.69 -12.05
CA ILE A 126 -24.66 -18.39 -10.82
C ILE A 126 -24.95 -17.52 -9.60
N ILE A 127 -24.50 -16.26 -9.59
CA ILE A 127 -24.77 -15.33 -8.49
C ILE A 127 -26.28 -15.20 -8.26
N ALA A 128 -27.06 -14.97 -9.31
CA ALA A 128 -28.51 -14.85 -9.21
C ALA A 128 -29.15 -16.13 -8.67
N SER A 129 -28.65 -17.31 -9.06
CA SER A 129 -29.13 -18.60 -8.55
C SER A 129 -28.83 -18.78 -7.05
N VAL A 130 -27.64 -18.34 -6.59
CA VAL A 130 -27.25 -18.37 -5.16
C VAL A 130 -28.11 -17.40 -4.35
N PHE A 131 -28.31 -16.17 -4.82
CA PHE A 131 -29.16 -15.19 -4.14
C PHE A 131 -30.64 -15.58 -4.12
N LYS A 132 -31.14 -16.32 -5.11
CA LYS A 132 -32.53 -16.81 -5.14
C LYS A 132 -32.76 -17.98 -4.16
N ASN A 133 -31.70 -18.69 -3.77
CA ASN A 133 -31.76 -19.84 -2.86
C ASN A 133 -31.44 -19.49 -1.39
N ILE A 134 -31.23 -18.22 -1.07
CA ILE A 134 -31.06 -17.66 0.28
C ILE A 134 -32.35 -16.94 0.67
#